data_AF-A0A841IPT4-F1
#
_entry.id   AF-A0A841IPT4-F1
#
_cell.length_a   1.000
_cell.length_b   1.000
_cell.length_c   1.000
_cell.angle_alpha   90.00
_cell.angle_beta   90.00
_cell.angle_gamma   90.00
#
_symmetry.space_group_name_H-M   'P 1'
#
loop_
_entity.id
_entity.type
_entity.pdbx_description
1 polymer ?
#
loop_
_entity_poly.entity_id
_entity_poly.type
_entity_poly.pdbx_seq_one_letter_code
_entity_poly.pdbx_strand_id
1 'polypeptide(L)' 'MSAVKGYSLRPSETVVRLRKEFPHFLICELSGEQGRSYFIATSDPATAGGRPQLIVREGAEELRQALSVLGGGAA' A
#
# COMPACT_ATOMS: atom_id res chain seq x y z
N MET A 1 -4.91 -28.32 8.16
CA MET A 1 -3.94 -27.37 8.75
C MET A 1 -3.90 -26.15 7.84
N SER A 2 -4.50 -25.02 8.24
CA SER A 2 -4.34 -23.77 7.48
C SER A 2 -2.89 -23.34 7.59
N ALA A 3 -2.17 -23.35 6.46
CA ALA A 3 -0.82 -22.81 6.41
C ALA A 3 -0.89 -21.35 6.84
N VAL A 4 -0.36 -21.04 8.02
CA VAL A 4 -0.05 -19.65 8.37
C VAL A 4 1.03 -19.24 7.37
N LYS A 5 0.62 -18.52 6.32
CA LYS A 5 1.56 -17.86 5.39
C LYS A 5 2.41 -16.94 6.27
N GLY A 6 3.66 -17.35 6.52
CA GLY A 6 4.62 -16.55 7.25
C GLY A 6 4.95 -15.26 6.49
N TYR A 7 5.88 -14.47 7.03
CA TYR A 7 6.32 -13.23 6.39
C TYR A 7 7.05 -13.51 5.06
N SER A 8 6.59 -12.89 3.98
CA SER A 8 7.31 -12.91 2.71
C SER A 8 8.58 -12.06 2.80
N LEU A 9 9.74 -12.66 2.55
CA LEU A 9 11.03 -11.96 2.52
C LEU A 9 11.14 -10.93 1.39
N ARG A 10 10.28 -11.03 0.38
CA ARG A 10 10.23 -10.13 -0.76
C ARG A 10 8.81 -9.58 -0.94
N PRO A 11 8.67 -8.31 -1.35
CA PRO A 11 7.36 -7.76 -1.71
C PRO A 11 6.77 -8.54 -2.89
N SER A 12 5.45 -8.64 -2.94
CA SER A 12 4.76 -9.17 -4.11
C SER A 12 4.98 -8.29 -5.34
N GLU A 13 4.81 -8.86 -6.53
CA GLU A 13 4.89 -8.11 -7.78
C GLU A 13 3.92 -6.92 -7.80
N THR A 14 2.73 -7.10 -7.21
CA THR A 14 1.74 -6.04 -7.02
C THR A 14 2.29 -4.86 -6.22
N VAL A 15 2.93 -5.11 -5.07
CA VAL A 15 3.57 -4.05 -4.28
C VAL A 15 4.70 -3.39 -5.06
N VAL A 16 5.49 -4.15 -5.82
CA VAL A 16 6.56 -3.60 -6.66
C VAL A 16 6.01 -2.66 -7.74
N ARG A 17 4.90 -3.01 -8.39
CA ARG A 17 4.24 -2.15 -9.39
C ARG A 17 3.68 -0.88 -8.75
N LEU A 18 2.94 -1.02 -7.64
CA LEU A 18 2.37 0.14 -6.92
C LEU A 18 3.46 1.12 -6.46
N ARG A 19 4.61 0.64 -5.98
CA ARG A 19 5.73 1.52 -5.58
C ARG A 19 6.36 2.27 -6.76
N LYS A 20 6.33 1.70 -7.97
CA LYS A 20 6.78 2.40 -9.18
C LYS A 20 5.78 3.47 -9.62
N GLU A 21 4.48 3.19 -9.48
CA GLU A 21 3.40 4.11 -9.83
C GLU A 21 3.28 5.28 -8.84
N PHE A 22 3.53 5.02 -7.55
CA PHE A 22 3.35 5.99 -6.46
C PHE A 22 4.62 6.10 -5.61
N PRO A 23 5.72 6.68 -6.15
CA PRO A 23 7.02 6.69 -5.48
C PRO A 23 7.07 7.50 -4.17
N HIS A 24 6.10 8.40 -3.95
CA HIS A 24 5.99 9.22 -2.73
C HIS A 24 5.26 8.51 -1.58
N PHE A 25 4.82 7.26 -1.80
CA PHE A 25 4.11 6.46 -0.81
C PHE A 25 4.93 5.24 -0.40
N LEU A 26 4.99 4.99 0.91
CA LEU A 26 5.47 3.73 1.45
C LEU A 26 4.34 2.72 1.38
N ILE A 27 4.46 1.75 0.48
CA ILE A 27 3.41 0.76 0.19
C ILE A 27 3.83 -0.64 0.65
N CYS A 28 2.96 -1.31 1.39
CA CYS A 28 3.17 -2.67 1.93
C CYS A 28 1.94 -3.55 1.70
N GLU A 29 2.16 -4.85 1.65
CA GLU A 29 1.11 -5.86 1.70
C GLU A 29 1.21 -6.60 3.04
N LEU A 30 0.10 -6.69 3.76
CA LEU A 30 -0.04 -7.48 4.98
C LEU A 30 -0.94 -8.68 4.71
N SER A 31 -0.49 -9.86 5.11
CA SER A 31 -1.35 -11.05 5.16
C SER A 31 -2.24 -10.95 6.40
N GLY A 32 -3.54 -10.82 6.19
CA GLY A 32 -4.56 -10.86 7.23
C GLY A 32 -5.04 -12.27 7.54
N GLU A 33 -6.00 -12.37 8.46
CA GLU A 33 -6.63 -13.64 8.81
C GLU A 33 -7.38 -14.23 7.62
N GLN A 34 -7.51 -15.56 7.61
CA GLN A 34 -8.24 -16.31 6.56
C GLN A 34 -7.64 -16.18 5.14
N GLY A 35 -6.39 -15.75 5.02
CA GLY A 35 -5.68 -15.69 3.73
C GLY A 35 -6.01 -14.46 2.88
N ARG A 36 -6.68 -13.45 3.44
CA ARG A 36 -6.89 -12.17 2.77
C ARG A 36 -5.64 -11.31 2.85
N SER A 37 -5.26 -10.65 1.76
CA SER A 37 -4.21 -9.63 1.78
C SER A 37 -4.83 -8.25 1.96
N TYR A 38 -4.17 -7.40 2.75
CA TYR A 38 -4.47 -5.99 2.87
C TYR A 38 -3.31 -5.18 2.29
N PHE A 39 -3.64 -4.16 1.52
CA PHE A 39 -2.67 -3.21 0.99
C PHE A 39 -2.71 -1.94 1.80
N ILE A 40 -1.53 -1.51 2.25
CA ILE A 40 -1.36 -0.33 3.09
C ILE A 40 -0.45 0.64 2.37
N ALA A 41 -0.83 1.91 2.38
CA ALA A 41 0.03 3.01 1.97
C ALA A 41 0.08 4.08 3.05
N THR A 42 1.26 4.66 3.25
CA THR A 42 1.43 5.92 3.98
C THR A 42 2.23 6.89 3.14
N SER A 43 1.84 8.17 3.16
CA SER A 43 2.62 9.23 2.53
C SER A 43 3.89 9.52 3.34
N ASP A 44 4.97 9.88 2.64
CA ASP A 44 6.16 10.41 3.30
C ASP A 44 5.87 11.83 3.83
N PRO A 45 6.03 12.09 5.14
CA PRO A 45 5.81 13.42 5.73
C PRO A 45 6.65 14.53 5.07
N ALA A 46 7.81 14.21 4.47
CA ALA A 46 8.62 15.18 3.74
C ALA A 46 7.93 15.70 2.47
N THR A 47 7.10 14.87 1.83
CA THR A 47 6.34 15.23 0.61
C THR A 47 4.91 15.70 0.88
N ALA A 48 4.31 15.30 2.00
CA ALA A 48 2.88 15.52 2.25
C ALA A 48 2.52 16.88 2.88
N GLY A 49 3.50 17.77 3.13
CA GLY A 49 3.26 19.11 3.69
C GLY A 49 2.53 19.10 5.04
N GLY A 50 2.53 17.99 5.78
CA GLY A 50 1.66 17.78 6.92
C GLY A 50 1.75 16.38 7.55
N ARG A 51 0.67 15.96 8.24
CA ARG A 51 0.63 14.66 8.93
C ARG A 51 0.56 13.51 7.91
N PRO A 52 1.36 12.44 8.08
CA PRO A 52 1.25 11.23 7.27
C PRO A 52 -0.17 10.68 7.29
N GLN A 53 -0.71 10.32 6.12
CA GLN A 53 -2.01 9.67 6.02
C GLN A 53 -1.82 8.17 5.87
N LEU A 54 -2.48 7.38 6.72
CA LEU A 54 -2.49 5.91 6.63
C LEU A 54 -3.74 5.46 5.86
N ILE A 55 -3.54 4.75 4.76
CA ILE A 55 -4.60 4.22 3.90
C ILE A 55 -4.50 2.70 3.91
N VAL A 56 -5.60 2.03 4.22
CA VAL A 56 -5.71 0.57 4.23
C VAL A 56 -6.84 0.16 3.29
N ARG A 57 -6.57 -0.79 2.39
CA ARG A 57 -7.54 -1.34 1.43
C ARG A 57 -7.41 -2.85 1.30
N GLU A 58 -8.49 -3.52 0.96
CA GLU A 58 -8.49 -4.98 0.76
C GLU A 58 -7.99 -5.35 -0.65
N GLY A 59 -8.11 -4.42 -1.62
CA GLY A 59 -7.65 -4.60 -2.99
C GLY A 59 -6.54 -3.65 -3.41
N ALA A 60 -5.64 -4.13 -4.26
CA ALA A 60 -4.60 -3.29 -4.88
C ALA A 60 -5.20 -2.19 -5.77
N GLU A 61 -6.31 -2.47 -6.47
CA GLU A 61 -6.99 -1.47 -7.30
C GLU A 61 -7.69 -0.40 -6.46
N GLU A 62 -8.31 -0.78 -5.34
CA GLU A 62 -8.88 0.18 -4.40
C GLU A 62 -7.81 1.09 -3.80
N LEU A 63 -6.63 0.52 -3.50
CA LEU A 63 -5.49 1.31 -3.04
C LEU A 63 -5.01 2.25 -4.14
N ARG A 64 -4.83 1.77 -5.38
CA ARG A 64 -4.45 2.59 -6.53
C ARG A 64 -5.40 3.76 -6.72
N GLN A 65 -6.71 3.53 -6.69
CA GLN A 65 -7.72 4.58 -6.82
C GLN A 65 -7.60 5.63 -5.71
N ALA A 66 -7.45 5.19 -4.45
CA ALA A 66 -7.25 6.11 -3.33
C ALA A 66 -5.98 6.95 -3.48
N LEU A 67 -4.88 6.33 -3.93
CA LEU A 67 -3.61 7.00 -4.14
C LEU A 67 -3.65 7.98 -5.32
N SER A 68 -4.37 7.67 -6.40
CA SER A 68 -4.54 8.61 -7.52
C SER A 68 -5.25 9.89 -7.13
N VAL A 69 -6.25 9.81 -6.23
CA VAL A 69 -6.94 11.00 -5.71
C VAL A 69 -6.00 11.88 -4.88
N LEU A 70 -5.11 11.26 -4.10
CA LEU A 70 -4.19 11.98 -3.21
C LEU A 70 -2.94 12.48 -3.93
N GLY A 71 -2.41 11.71 -4.87
CA GLY A 71 -1.25 12.07 -5.70
C GLY A 71 -1.58 13.10 -6.79
N GLY A 72 -2.85 13.17 -7.22
CA GLY A 72 -3.35 14.21 -8.14
C GLY A 72 -3.57 15.58 -7.48
N GLY A 73 -3.40 15.70 -6.16
CA GLY A 73 -3.54 16.95 -5.40
C GLY A 73 -2.25 17.78 -5.30
N ALA A 74 -1.15 17.34 -5.90
CA ALA A 74 0.08 18.12 -6.02
C ALA A 74 0.12 18.81 -7.39
N ALA A 75 -0.54 19.96 -7.48
CA ALA A 75 -0.35 20.94 -8.55
C ALA A 75 -0.30 22.34 -7.93
#